data_AF-K2F2G0-F1
#
_entry.id   AF-K2F2G0-F1
#
_cell.length_a   1.000
_cell.length_b   1.000
_cell.length_c   1.000
_cell.angle_alpha   90.00
_cell.angle_beta   90.00
_cell.angle_gamma   90.00
#
_symmetry.space_group_name_H-M   'P 1'
#
loop_
_entity.id
_entity.type
_entity.pdbx_description
1 polymer ?
#
loop_
_entity_poly.entity_id
_entity_poly.type
_entity_poly.pdbx_seq_one_letter_code
_entity_poly.pdbx_strand_id
1 'polypeptide(L)'
;MRRYLWLIIILIIFLITLGVLVYYIRFTTSIAPKASSFNTTSQISISNSYVFASPVRAKANGDLIRVTVFLLDDEGNGIFDKKVSLKSIEGIVDIKEVQSLTDETGKAIFDVASAIIGAFNLEASTSEKVLPQRVKVTYD
;
A
#
# COMPACT_ATOMS: atom_id res chain seq x y z
N MET A 1 -71.50 12.59 11.50
CA MET A 1 -70.59 11.60 12.10
C MET A 1 -69.90 10.68 11.10
N ARG A 2 -70.61 9.96 10.20
CA ARG A 2 -69.98 9.01 9.24
C ARG A 2 -68.86 9.58 8.35
N ARG A 3 -68.95 10.85 7.91
CA ARG A 3 -67.91 11.50 7.09
C ARG A 3 -66.61 11.78 7.87
N TYR A 4 -66.71 12.16 9.14
CA TYR A 4 -65.54 12.37 10.00
C TYR A 4 -64.85 11.05 10.37
N LEU A 5 -65.62 9.98 10.49
CA LEU A 5 -65.10 8.63 10.76
C LEU A 5 -64.20 8.13 9.61
N TRP A 6 -64.57 8.43 8.36
CA TRP A 6 -63.73 8.16 7.18
C TRP A 6 -62.45 8.99 7.15
N LEU A 7 -62.51 10.28 7.49
CA LEU A 7 -61.32 11.15 7.55
C LEU A 7 -60.34 10.70 8.65
N ILE A 8 -60.84 10.22 9.79
CA ILE A 8 -60.03 9.68 10.88
C ILE A 8 -59.31 8.40 10.44
N ILE A 9 -59.98 7.50 9.70
CA ILE A 9 -59.36 6.27 9.18
C ILE A 9 -58.23 6.59 8.21
N ILE A 10 -58.43 7.56 7.29
CA ILE A 10 -57.41 7.98 6.33
C ILE A 10 -56.20 8.59 7.04
N LEU A 11 -56.43 9.40 8.09
CA LEU A 11 -55.37 10.01 8.89
C LEU A 11 -54.54 8.95 9.63
N ILE A 12 -55.18 7.92 10.17
CA ILE A 12 -54.50 6.82 10.86
C ILE A 12 -53.62 6.04 9.89
N ILE A 13 -54.14 5.72 8.70
CA ILE A 13 -53.37 5.02 7.66
C ILE A 13 -52.15 5.85 7.24
N PHE A 14 -52.33 7.16 7.04
CA PHE A 14 -51.23 8.07 6.71
C PHE A 14 -50.13 8.06 7.79
N LEU A 15 -50.51 8.16 9.07
CA LEU A 15 -49.56 8.14 10.19
C LEU A 15 -48.81 6.81 10.29
N ILE A 16 -49.48 5.67 10.05
CA ILE A 16 -48.84 4.35 10.04
C ILE A 16 -47.82 4.26 8.90
N THR A 17 -48.19 4.67 7.69
CA THR A 17 -47.27 4.63 6.54
C THR A 17 -46.05 5.53 6.74
N LEU A 18 -46.24 6.71 7.35
CA LEU A 18 -45.15 7.62 7.69
C LEU A 18 -44.19 7.00 8.72
N GLY A 19 -44.73 6.35 9.75
CA GLY A 19 -43.93 5.67 10.76
C GLY A 19 -43.08 4.53 10.19
N VAL A 20 -43.66 3.73 9.30
CA VAL A 20 -42.95 2.64 8.61
C VAL A 20 -41.84 3.19 7.71
N LEU A 21 -42.09 4.27 6.97
CA LEU A 21 -41.07 4.92 6.14
C LEU A 21 -39.88 5.42 6.97
N VAL A 22 -40.15 6.10 8.09
CA VAL A 22 -39.09 6.56 9.00
C VAL A 22 -38.29 5.39 9.57
N TYR A 23 -38.96 4.29 9.93
CA TYR A 23 -38.28 3.08 10.41
C TYR A 23 -37.31 2.53 9.36
N TYR A 24 -37.72 2.42 8.10
CA TYR A 24 -36.85 1.95 7.03
C TYR A 24 -35.67 2.90 6.76
N ILE A 25 -35.88 4.22 6.79
CA ILE A 25 -34.79 5.21 6.63
C ILE A 25 -33.75 5.07 7.74
N ARG A 26 -34.19 4.81 8.99
CA ARG A 26 -33.27 4.59 10.12
C ARG A 26 -32.51 3.28 10.04
N PHE A 27 -33.03 2.28 9.32
CA PHE A 27 -32.41 0.96 9.21
C PHE A 27 -31.35 0.88 8.09
N THR A 28 -31.33 1.83 7.13
CA THR A 28 -30.43 1.76 5.95
C THR A 28 -29.17 2.64 6.01
N THR A 29 -28.87 3.31 7.12
CA THR A 29 -27.67 4.17 7.21
C THR A 29 -26.58 3.57 8.09
N SER A 30 -26.32 2.26 7.96
CA SER A 30 -25.03 1.69 8.34
C SER A 30 -24.31 1.31 7.06
N ILE A 31 -23.85 2.32 6.32
CA ILE A 31 -22.72 2.12 5.42
C ILE A 31 -21.53 1.97 6.35
N ALA A 32 -21.23 0.75 6.77
CA ALA A 32 -19.94 0.46 7.35
C ALA A 32 -18.91 0.83 6.27
N PRO A 33 -18.08 1.87 6.47
CA PRO A 33 -16.98 2.10 5.55
C PRO A 33 -16.15 0.81 5.57
N LYS A 34 -16.11 0.10 4.45
CA LYS A 34 -15.04 -0.87 4.20
C LYS A 34 -13.78 -0.05 3.95
N ALA A 35 -13.25 0.58 4.99
CA ALA A 35 -11.85 0.87 5.03
C ALA A 35 -11.18 -0.50 4.91
N SER A 36 -10.40 -0.72 3.85
CA SER A 36 -9.51 -1.87 3.77
C SER A 36 -8.74 -1.88 5.08
N SER A 37 -8.97 -2.91 5.90
CA SER A 37 -8.18 -3.11 7.10
C SER A 37 -6.72 -3.05 6.67
N PHE A 38 -5.95 -2.13 7.27
CA PHE A 38 -4.51 -2.06 7.03
C PHE A 38 -3.96 -3.46 7.27
N ASN A 39 -3.52 -4.08 6.17
CA ASN A 39 -3.22 -5.50 6.05
C ASN A 39 -1.90 -5.80 6.78
N THR A 40 -1.91 -5.65 8.10
CA THR A 40 -0.76 -5.83 9.00
C THR A 40 -0.30 -7.28 9.05
N THR A 41 -1.18 -8.20 8.66
CA THR A 41 -0.95 -9.65 8.58
C THR A 41 -0.91 -10.21 7.16
N SER A 42 -0.93 -9.37 6.12
CA SER A 42 -0.80 -9.88 4.75
C SER A 42 0.52 -10.62 4.59
N GLN A 43 0.42 -11.85 4.12
CA GLN A 43 1.59 -12.64 3.79
C GLN A 43 2.31 -11.97 2.61
N ILE A 44 3.61 -11.72 2.78
CA ILE A 44 4.43 -11.12 1.72
C ILE A 44 4.55 -12.10 0.57
N SER A 45 4.13 -11.66 -0.62
CA SER A 45 4.29 -12.40 -1.86
C SER A 45 5.61 -12.01 -2.51
N ILE A 46 6.62 -12.84 -2.28
CA ILE A 46 7.99 -12.61 -2.77
C ILE A 46 8.06 -12.67 -4.31
N SER A 47 7.16 -13.41 -4.96
CA SER A 47 7.06 -13.46 -6.42
C SER A 47 6.45 -12.20 -7.04
N ASN A 48 5.54 -11.53 -6.32
CA ASN A 48 4.89 -10.30 -6.80
C ASN A 48 5.69 -9.05 -6.42
N SER A 49 6.49 -9.14 -5.36
CA SER A 49 7.34 -8.04 -4.90
C SER A 49 8.53 -7.82 -5.82
N TYR A 50 8.89 -6.56 -6.07
CA TYR A 50 9.95 -6.20 -7.01
C TYR A 50 10.79 -5.02 -6.55
N VAL A 51 11.97 -4.87 -7.16
CA VAL A 51 12.90 -3.77 -6.93
C VAL A 51 13.20 -3.05 -8.23
N PHE A 52 13.22 -1.73 -8.15
CA PHE A 52 13.42 -0.83 -9.28
C PHE A 52 14.49 0.22 -8.92
N ALA A 53 15.30 0.64 -9.88
CA ALA A 53 16.27 1.72 -9.69
C ALA A 53 16.12 2.76 -10.80
N SER A 54 16.18 4.04 -10.43
CA SER A 54 16.15 5.15 -11.36
C SER A 54 17.00 6.32 -10.86
N PRO A 55 17.97 6.81 -11.67
CA PRO A 55 18.45 6.19 -12.91
C PRO A 55 19.18 4.87 -12.64
N VAL A 56 19.42 4.03 -13.66
CA VAL A 56 20.25 2.81 -13.51
C VAL A 56 21.75 3.07 -13.70
N ARG A 57 22.11 4.28 -14.11
CA ARG A 57 23.47 4.77 -14.35
C ARG A 57 23.66 6.15 -13.72
N ALA A 58 24.81 6.38 -13.13
CA ALA A 58 25.13 7.60 -12.41
C ALA A 58 26.66 7.77 -12.32
N LYS A 59 27.16 8.99 -12.17
CA LYS A 59 28.60 9.22 -12.04
C LYS A 59 29.13 8.78 -10.67
N ALA A 60 30.27 8.10 -10.62
CA ALA A 60 30.95 7.79 -9.37
C ALA A 60 31.36 9.08 -8.61
N ASN A 61 31.32 9.05 -7.27
CA ASN A 61 31.68 10.18 -6.39
C ASN A 61 30.87 11.48 -6.59
N GLY A 62 29.57 11.40 -6.90
CA GLY A 62 28.76 12.62 -6.96
C GLY A 62 27.27 12.39 -7.14
N ASP A 63 26.89 11.35 -7.88
CA ASP A 63 25.49 11.10 -8.19
C ASP A 63 24.90 9.99 -7.33
N LEU A 64 23.58 10.07 -7.15
CA LEU A 64 22.79 9.12 -6.38
C LEU A 64 21.86 8.36 -7.31
N ILE A 65 21.75 7.06 -7.08
CA ILE A 65 20.74 6.20 -7.70
C ILE A 65 19.66 5.91 -6.68
N ARG A 66 18.42 6.29 -6.99
CA ARG A 66 17.28 5.95 -6.15
C ARG A 66 16.82 4.54 -6.45
N VAL A 67 16.81 3.70 -5.43
CA VAL A 67 16.28 2.35 -5.45
C VAL A 67 14.98 2.32 -4.69
N THR A 68 13.93 1.86 -5.36
CA THR A 68 12.58 1.72 -4.82
C THR A 68 12.21 0.24 -4.79
N VAL A 69 11.80 -0.24 -3.63
CA VAL A 69 11.33 -1.62 -3.43
C VAL A 69 9.83 -1.58 -3.20
N PHE A 70 9.08 -2.44 -3.91
CA PHE A 70 7.66 -2.62 -3.71
C PHE A 70 7.42 -4.01 -3.10
N LEU A 71 6.90 -4.05 -1.88
CA LEU A 71 6.43 -5.27 -1.23
C LEU A 71 4.94 -5.42 -1.43
N LEU A 72 4.57 -6.50 -2.10
CA LEU A 72 3.20 -6.81 -2.46
C LEU A 72 2.74 -8.12 -1.81
N ASP A 73 1.43 -8.23 -1.60
CA ASP A 73 0.77 -9.50 -1.27
C ASP A 73 0.41 -10.31 -2.53
N ASP A 74 -0.23 -11.46 -2.33
CA ASP A 74 -0.59 -12.37 -3.43
C ASP A 74 -1.64 -11.77 -4.38
N GLU A 75 -2.37 -10.75 -3.93
CA GLU A 75 -3.37 -10.02 -4.70
C GLU A 75 -2.77 -8.79 -5.43
N GLY A 76 -1.48 -8.51 -5.19
CA GLY A 76 -0.76 -7.38 -5.78
C GLY A 76 -0.95 -6.06 -5.03
N ASN A 77 -1.51 -6.08 -3.82
CA ASN A 77 -1.66 -4.89 -2.98
C ASN A 77 -0.38 -4.61 -2.19
N GLY A 78 -0.09 -3.32 -1.98
CA GLY A 78 1.03 -2.88 -1.16
C GLY A 78 0.88 -3.28 0.31
N ILE A 79 1.96 -3.78 0.91
CA ILE A 79 1.96 -4.13 2.35
C ILE A 79 2.61 -3.00 3.14
N PHE A 80 1.86 -2.40 4.07
CA PHE A 80 2.30 -1.30 4.93
C PHE A 80 3.20 -1.77 6.09
N ASP A 81 4.11 -0.89 6.51
CA ASP A 81 4.92 -0.98 7.73
C ASP A 81 5.76 -2.27 7.83
N LYS A 82 6.32 -2.70 6.70
CA LYS A 82 7.28 -3.80 6.64
C LYS A 82 8.68 -3.26 6.41
N LYS A 83 9.62 -3.76 7.20
CA LYS A 83 11.02 -3.39 7.08
C LYS A 83 11.66 -4.06 5.87
N VAL A 84 12.23 -3.25 5.00
CA VAL A 84 13.05 -3.64 3.87
C VAL A 84 14.50 -3.27 4.17
N SER A 85 15.41 -4.14 3.78
CA SER A 85 16.85 -3.91 3.79
C SER A 85 17.38 -4.06 2.37
N LEU A 86 18.32 -3.20 1.99
CA LEU A 86 18.98 -3.23 0.70
C LEU A 86 20.48 -3.46 0.92
N LYS A 87 21.07 -4.36 0.16
CA LYS A 87 22.51 -4.64 0.20
C LYS A 87 23.07 -4.83 -1.20
N SER A 88 24.36 -4.59 -1.38
CA SER A 88 25.08 -5.04 -2.57
C SER A 88 25.55 -6.47 -2.40
N ILE A 89 25.46 -7.27 -3.47
CA ILE A 89 25.96 -8.65 -3.49
C ILE A 89 27.48 -8.65 -3.67
N GLU A 90 27.98 -7.70 -4.48
CA GLU A 90 29.39 -7.59 -4.85
C GLU A 90 29.84 -6.14 -4.71
N GLY A 91 31.06 -5.94 -4.24
CA GLY A 91 31.63 -4.60 -4.04
C GLY A 91 31.00 -3.83 -2.87
N ILE A 92 31.54 -2.62 -2.64
CA ILE A 92 31.11 -1.74 -1.57
C ILE A 92 30.43 -0.54 -2.21
N VAL A 93 29.18 -0.30 -1.81
CA VAL A 93 28.40 0.89 -2.17
C VAL A 93 27.85 1.50 -0.89
N ASP A 94 27.69 2.81 -0.88
CA ASP A 94 27.06 3.53 0.22
C ASP A 94 25.54 3.52 0.02
N ILE A 95 24.80 2.99 1.00
CA ILE A 95 23.35 2.85 0.93
C ILE A 95 22.73 3.66 2.05
N LYS A 96 21.99 4.69 1.68
CA LYS A 96 21.24 5.54 2.60
C LYS A 96 19.78 5.08 2.64
N GLU A 97 19.33 4.68 3.82
CA GLU A 97 17.91 4.40 4.08
C GLU A 97 17.11 5.71 4.13
N VAL A 98 16.47 6.08 3.02
CA VAL A 98 15.56 7.24 2.98
C VAL A 98 14.24 6.87 3.65
N GLN A 99 13.74 5.67 3.36
CA GLN A 99 12.53 5.11 3.92
C GLN A 99 12.63 3.58 3.89
N SER A 100 13.05 2.97 5.01
CA SER A 100 13.20 1.51 5.10
C SER A 100 11.91 0.76 5.48
N LEU A 101 10.87 1.47 5.94
CA LEU A 101 9.54 0.90 6.17
C LEU A 101 8.63 1.17 4.97
N THR A 102 7.86 0.17 4.56
CA THR A 102 6.95 0.32 3.44
C THR A 102 5.77 1.24 3.74
N ASP A 103 5.39 2.08 2.78
CA ASP A 103 4.19 2.93 2.87
C ASP A 103 2.90 2.16 2.48
N GLU A 104 1.76 2.87 2.40
CA GLU A 104 0.44 2.30 2.07
C GLU A 104 0.42 1.62 0.69
N THR A 105 1.36 1.97 -0.19
CA THR A 105 1.54 1.37 -1.52
C THR A 105 2.58 0.24 -1.53
N GLY A 106 3.11 -0.14 -0.36
CA GLY A 106 4.14 -1.16 -0.22
C GLY A 106 5.54 -0.66 -0.56
N LYS A 107 5.76 0.66 -0.64
CA LYS A 107 7.00 1.24 -1.17
C LYS A 107 8.03 1.53 -0.07
N ALA A 108 9.26 1.07 -0.27
CA ALA A 108 10.45 1.46 0.50
C ALA A 108 11.50 2.09 -0.43
N ILE A 109 12.24 3.08 0.06
CA ILE A 109 13.13 3.92 -0.75
C ILE A 109 14.52 3.97 -0.13
N PHE A 110 15.53 3.79 -0.97
CA PHE A 110 16.94 3.86 -0.64
C PHE A 110 17.65 4.72 -1.68
N ASP A 111 18.60 5.53 -1.24
CA ASP A 111 19.51 6.22 -2.14
C ASP A 111 20.87 5.51 -2.06
N VAL A 112 21.41 5.13 -3.22
CA VAL A 112 22.68 4.43 -3.33
C VAL A 112 23.70 5.37 -3.96
N ALA A 113 24.92 5.36 -3.45
CA ALA A 113 26.08 6.04 -4.01
C ALA A 113 27.26 5.07 -4.13
N SER A 114 28.20 5.34 -5.01
CA SER A 114 29.46 4.61 -5.08
C SER A 114 30.62 5.55 -5.36
N ALA A 115 31.75 5.29 -4.68
CA ALA A 115 33.02 5.93 -4.98
C ALA A 115 33.82 5.19 -6.05
N ILE A 116 33.40 3.98 -6.39
CA ILE A 116 34.10 3.06 -7.30
C ILE A 116 33.28 2.93 -8.58
N ILE A 117 33.95 3.14 -9.71
CA ILE A 117 33.42 2.91 -11.05
C ILE A 117 33.20 1.40 -11.23
N GLY A 118 32.01 1.02 -11.66
CA GLY A 118 31.66 -0.40 -11.83
C GLY A 118 30.16 -0.65 -11.85
N ALA A 119 29.80 -1.90 -12.09
CA ALA A 119 28.42 -2.34 -12.00
C ALA A 119 28.19 -3.14 -10.71
N PHE A 120 27.13 -2.82 -10.00
CA PHE A 120 26.79 -3.39 -8.70
C PHE A 120 25.40 -4.02 -8.77
N ASN A 121 25.27 -5.26 -8.31
CA ASN A 121 24.00 -5.94 -8.20
C ASN A 121 23.46 -5.76 -6.78
N LEU A 122 22.31 -5.11 -6.68
CA LEU A 122 21.63 -4.85 -5.41
C LEU A 122 20.54 -5.89 -5.17
N GLU A 123 20.47 -6.33 -3.93
CA GLU A 123 19.51 -7.32 -3.44
C GLU A 123 18.69 -6.68 -2.32
N ALA A 124 17.37 -6.71 -2.48
CA ALA A 124 16.43 -6.31 -1.45
C ALA A 124 16.01 -7.54 -0.64
N SER A 125 15.86 -7.36 0.67
CA SER A 125 15.40 -8.40 1.58
C SER A 125 14.45 -7.81 2.61
N THR A 126 13.59 -8.67 3.14
CA THR A 126 12.74 -8.40 4.30
C THR A 126 13.23 -9.22 5.48
N SER A 127 12.71 -8.99 6.69
CA SER A 127 13.14 -9.67 7.93
C SER A 127 13.23 -11.20 7.84
N GLU A 128 12.50 -11.83 6.92
CA GLU A 128 12.45 -13.29 6.80
C GLU A 128 12.86 -13.83 5.41
N LYS A 129 12.82 -13.01 4.36
CA LYS A 129 12.98 -13.49 2.97
C LYS A 129 13.67 -12.47 2.05
N VAL A 130 14.49 -12.99 1.14
CA VAL A 130 15.15 -12.23 0.07
C VAL A 130 14.25 -12.17 -1.16
N LEU A 131 14.20 -11.02 -1.84
CA LEU A 131 13.47 -10.87 -3.08
C LEU A 131 14.25 -11.53 -4.24
N PRO A 132 13.57 -12.27 -5.14
CA PRO A 132 14.22 -12.95 -6.26
C PRO A 132 14.70 -11.94 -7.32
N GLN A 133 14.00 -10.81 -7.45
CA GLN A 133 14.39 -9.76 -8.36
C GLN A 133 15.54 -8.95 -7.76
N ARG A 134 16.60 -8.80 -8.56
CA ARG A 134 17.77 -7.98 -8.27
C ARG A 134 17.82 -6.81 -9.25
N VAL A 135 18.44 -5.71 -8.84
CA VAL A 135 18.65 -4.57 -9.73
C VAL A 135 20.14 -4.31 -9.92
N LYS A 136 20.55 -4.15 -11.19
CA LYS A 136 21.91 -3.79 -11.55
C LYS A 136 22.00 -2.28 -11.74
N VAL A 137 22.87 -1.65 -10.97
CA VAL A 137 23.21 -0.23 -11.10
C VAL A 137 24.64 -0.10 -11.58
N THR A 138 24.97 0.96 -12.33
CA THR A 138 26.31 1.16 -12.87
C THR A 138 26.80 2.57 -12.59
N TYR A 139 28.02 2.67 -12.10
CA TYR A 139 28.72 3.93 -11.90
C TYR A 139 29.86 4.06 -12.91
N ASP A 140 29.87 5.17 -13.64
CA ASP A 140 30.89 5.55 -14.63
C ASP A 140 31.77 6.73 -14.17
#